data_AF-A0A820BV75-F1
#
_entry.id   AF-A0A820BV75-F1
#
_cell.length_a   1.000
_cell.length_b   1.000
_cell.length_c   1.000
_cell.angle_alpha   90.00
_cell.angle_beta   90.00
_cell.angle_gamma   90.00
#
_symmetry.space_group_name_H-M   'P 1'
#
loop_
_entity.id
_entity.type
_entity.pdbx_description
1 polymer ?
#
loop_
_entity_poly.entity_id
_entity_poly.type
_entity_poly.pdbx_seq_one_letter_code
_entity_poly.pdbx_strand_id
1 'polypeptide(L)'
;SSPQVQDSKRHDINVRIQLAGHLTGIRHVGFQKICAALNLPPPLEEGRHNKRDKELLQVVQKFANESMSTAMQEAVDVAKSTDITVSGDGTWQTRDFSSKHGAADLLSTCDSPKVVDIETCSKTCNVCAGAKSLLQLGTPEARAKYDQTIINHNCGKNFDEPSGNMEASSILKMFRRSEKKYGVRYVKYIGDGDSKTFSVLKTEIPYKGIQIQKIEDINHFGKRLKRALEVIKRKCGKEKLSDGKTIGGKGRLTDQMITRFQIYFCEAIRKNKNDLDKLYKSAQAMYWHKFSTNSDHHHQFCDEAWCGYLQAKKNNTRYNHTPHGLPRAVMNKIKPAFDSICSKQSLMRVLNGSTQNANEAFHALIWTMSPKHKAASDVTFNIACYLAVVVFSDGYYSLGKKYLKK
;
A
#
# COMPACT_ATOMS: atom_id res chain seq x y z
N SER A 1 2.07 41.29 -18.30
CA SER A 1 2.85 40.55 -17.26
C SER A 1 1.91 39.61 -16.52
N SER A 2 2.42 38.60 -15.80
CA SER A 2 1.59 37.75 -14.93
C SER A 2 1.14 38.56 -13.68
N PRO A 3 -0.10 38.36 -13.18
CA PRO A 3 -0.57 39.01 -11.95
C PRO A 3 0.35 38.78 -10.76
N GLN A 4 0.27 39.66 -9.76
CA GLN A 4 0.90 39.41 -8.47
C GLN A 4 -0.01 38.54 -7.58
N VAL A 5 0.60 37.63 -6.82
CA VAL A 5 -0.04 36.89 -5.73
C VAL A 5 -0.49 37.89 -4.65
N GLN A 6 -1.59 37.62 -3.95
CA GLN A 6 -2.14 38.59 -3.00
C GLN A 6 -1.09 38.91 -1.91
N ASP A 7 -1.02 40.19 -1.53
CA ASP A 7 -0.08 40.73 -0.54
C ASP A 7 1.40 40.40 -0.83
N SER A 8 1.78 40.27 -2.11
CA SER A 8 3.13 39.81 -2.48
C SER A 8 3.70 40.38 -3.78
N LYS A 9 4.98 40.76 -3.76
CA LYS A 9 5.80 41.09 -4.95
C LYS A 9 6.11 39.88 -5.85
N ARG A 10 5.29 38.82 -5.81
CA ARG A 10 5.49 37.53 -6.49
C ARG A 10 4.59 37.48 -7.72
N HIS A 11 5.16 37.30 -8.91
CA HIS A 11 4.33 36.94 -10.07
C HIS A 11 3.80 35.52 -9.92
N ASP A 12 2.49 35.37 -10.04
CA ASP A 12 1.70 34.14 -9.91
C ASP A 12 2.26 32.97 -10.74
N ILE A 13 2.61 33.22 -12.00
CA ILE A 13 3.16 32.20 -12.92
C ILE A 13 4.40 31.49 -12.35
N ASN A 14 5.24 32.20 -11.59
CA ASN A 14 6.45 31.62 -11.00
C ASN A 14 6.14 30.68 -9.83
N VAL A 15 4.99 30.82 -9.16
CA VAL A 15 4.52 29.89 -8.13
C VAL A 15 3.85 28.68 -8.79
N ARG A 16 3.05 28.90 -9.85
CA ARG A 16 2.40 27.82 -10.62
C ARG A 16 3.40 26.90 -11.31
N ILE A 17 4.43 27.45 -11.95
CA ILE A 17 5.53 26.66 -12.55
C ILE A 17 6.21 25.78 -11.49
N GLN A 18 6.50 26.34 -10.31
CA GLN A 18 7.13 25.60 -9.22
C GLN A 18 6.25 24.46 -8.70
N LEU A 19 4.95 24.72 -8.47
CA LEU A 19 3.97 23.68 -8.10
C LEU A 19 3.86 22.58 -9.17
N ALA A 20 3.72 22.95 -10.44
CA ALA A 20 3.69 22.01 -11.56
C ALA A 20 4.97 21.16 -11.65
N GLY A 21 6.13 21.74 -11.27
CA GLY A 21 7.42 21.07 -11.25
C GLY A 21 7.51 19.94 -10.23
N HIS A 22 6.82 20.06 -9.10
CA HIS A 22 6.65 18.98 -8.12
C HIS A 22 5.59 17.99 -8.57
N LEU A 23 4.41 18.45 -9.02
CA LEU A 23 3.31 17.57 -9.48
C LEU A 23 3.70 16.62 -10.63
N THR A 24 4.66 17.02 -11.47
CA THR A 24 5.18 16.23 -12.61
C THR A 24 6.55 15.60 -12.35
N GLY A 25 7.15 15.84 -11.18
CA GLY A 25 8.49 15.35 -10.82
C GLY A 25 9.64 15.83 -11.72
N ILE A 26 9.42 16.81 -12.61
CA ILE A 26 10.47 17.37 -13.49
C ILE A 26 11.36 18.37 -12.73
N ARG A 27 10.78 19.13 -11.80
CA ARG A 27 11.41 20.15 -10.94
C ARG A 27 12.17 21.23 -11.73
N HIS A 28 12.94 22.06 -11.02
CA HIS A 28 13.71 23.19 -11.55
C HIS A 28 14.53 22.86 -12.81
N VAL A 29 15.40 21.84 -12.76
CA VAL A 29 16.24 21.41 -13.90
C VAL A 29 15.41 20.91 -15.09
N GLY A 30 14.23 20.33 -14.84
CA GLY A 30 13.27 19.99 -15.89
C GLY A 30 12.72 21.25 -16.58
N PHE A 31 12.35 22.26 -15.81
CA PHE A 31 11.90 23.55 -16.37
C PHE A 31 13.00 24.33 -17.08
N GLN A 32 14.27 24.26 -16.64
CA GLN A 32 15.38 24.84 -17.40
C GLN A 32 15.45 24.27 -18.83
N LYS A 33 15.27 22.95 -18.98
CA LYS A 33 15.23 22.28 -20.28
C LYS A 33 14.01 22.66 -21.12
N ILE A 34 12.83 22.77 -20.49
CA ILE A 34 11.61 23.22 -21.17
C ILE A 34 11.75 24.66 -21.66
N CYS A 35 12.24 25.58 -20.82
CA CYS A 35 12.47 26.98 -21.22
C CYS A 35 13.46 27.05 -22.39
N ALA A 36 14.60 26.35 -22.32
CA ALA A 36 15.57 26.32 -23.41
C ALA A 36 14.98 25.76 -24.72
N ALA A 37 14.23 24.66 -24.65
CA ALA A 37 13.60 24.05 -25.83
C ALA A 37 12.49 24.90 -26.47
N LEU A 38 11.84 25.78 -25.69
CA LEU A 38 10.79 26.70 -26.15
C LEU A 38 11.30 28.13 -26.40
N ASN A 39 12.62 28.37 -26.34
CA ASN A 39 13.25 29.69 -26.41
C ASN A 39 12.63 30.73 -25.43
N LEU A 40 12.28 30.28 -24.23
CA LEU A 40 11.77 31.10 -23.14
C LEU A 40 12.90 31.52 -22.19
N PRO A 41 12.76 32.66 -21.47
CA PRO A 41 13.65 33.00 -20.37
C PRO A 41 13.78 31.84 -19.34
N PRO A 42 14.96 31.67 -18.72
CA PRO A 42 15.17 30.60 -17.76
C PRO A 42 14.24 30.75 -16.54
N PRO A 43 13.87 29.64 -15.87
CA PRO A 43 13.16 29.72 -14.59
C PRO A 43 14.03 30.40 -13.53
N LEU A 44 13.39 30.78 -12.41
CA LEU A 44 14.03 31.32 -11.21
C LEU A 44 15.39 30.68 -10.91
N GLU A 45 16.39 31.46 -10.53
CA GLU A 45 17.66 30.96 -9.99
C GLU A 45 17.45 29.89 -8.91
N GLU A 46 18.31 28.86 -8.88
CA GLU A 46 18.13 27.70 -8.02
C GLU A 46 18.04 28.07 -6.53
N GLY A 47 18.84 29.02 -6.05
CA GLY A 47 18.74 29.53 -4.67
C GLY A 47 17.38 30.16 -4.35
N ARG A 48 16.77 30.87 -5.31
CA ARG A 48 15.41 31.45 -5.17
C ARG A 48 14.34 30.35 -5.23
N HIS A 49 14.51 29.34 -6.09
CA HIS A 49 13.65 28.16 -6.15
C HIS A 49 13.68 27.39 -4.82
N ASN A 50 14.86 27.04 -4.33
CA ASN A 50 15.06 26.25 -3.11
C ASN A 50 14.61 27.00 -1.83
N LYS A 51 14.64 28.34 -1.81
CA LYS A 51 13.97 29.12 -0.76
C LYS A 51 12.45 28.94 -0.83
N ARG A 52 11.85 29.08 -2.01
CA ARG A 52 10.40 28.94 -2.22
C ARG A 52 9.89 27.53 -1.98
N ASP A 53 10.69 26.49 -2.21
CA ASP A 53 10.32 25.10 -1.86
C ASP A 53 10.05 24.96 -0.35
N LYS A 54 10.82 25.64 0.50
CA LYS A 54 10.58 25.64 1.97
C LYS A 54 9.27 26.36 2.35
N GLU A 55 8.90 27.41 1.62
CA GLU A 55 7.63 28.12 1.79
C GLU A 55 6.45 27.27 1.26
N LEU A 56 6.63 26.62 0.10
CA LEU A 56 5.67 25.71 -0.52
C LEU A 56 5.36 24.52 0.39
N LEU A 57 6.40 23.94 1.03
CA LEU A 57 6.29 22.83 1.98
C LEU A 57 5.31 23.14 3.12
N GLN A 58 5.39 24.33 3.73
CA GLN A 58 4.49 24.76 4.81
C GLN A 58 3.02 24.83 4.33
N VAL A 59 2.82 25.33 3.10
CA VAL A 59 1.49 25.46 2.48
C VAL A 59 0.89 24.09 2.17
N VAL A 60 1.64 23.19 1.51
CA VAL A 60 1.12 21.85 1.18
C VAL A 60 0.92 20.98 2.41
N GLN A 61 1.77 21.10 3.44
CA GLN A 61 1.60 20.38 4.70
C GLN A 61 0.30 20.80 5.41
N LYS A 62 -0.04 22.09 5.41
CA LYS A 62 -1.34 22.55 5.89
C LYS A 62 -2.50 21.96 5.08
N PHE A 63 -2.45 22.05 3.76
CA PHE A 63 -3.50 21.53 2.88
C PHE A 63 -3.70 20.01 2.97
N ALA A 64 -2.62 19.26 3.23
CA ALA A 64 -2.66 17.82 3.48
C ALA A 64 -3.24 17.49 4.86
N ASN A 65 -2.91 18.24 5.91
CA ASN A 65 -3.54 18.08 7.22
C ASN A 65 -5.04 18.36 7.17
N GLU A 66 -5.49 19.40 6.45
CA GLU A 66 -6.91 19.68 6.24
C GLU A 66 -7.63 18.54 5.49
N SER A 67 -6.99 18.01 4.44
CA SER A 67 -7.48 16.85 3.67
C SER A 67 -7.62 15.60 4.55
N MET A 68 -6.57 15.22 5.29
CA MET A 68 -6.57 14.06 6.19
C MET A 68 -7.60 14.19 7.32
N SER A 69 -7.77 15.38 7.92
CA SER A 69 -8.82 15.60 8.92
C SER A 69 -10.23 15.43 8.35
N THR A 70 -10.43 15.84 7.09
CA THR A 70 -11.73 15.67 6.39
C THR A 70 -11.98 14.19 6.08
N ALA A 71 -10.97 13.51 5.51
CA ALA A 71 -11.00 12.07 5.24
C ALA A 71 -11.20 11.23 6.52
N MET A 72 -10.70 11.70 7.67
CA MET A 72 -10.90 11.04 8.96
C MET A 72 -12.34 11.18 9.46
N GLN A 73 -12.97 12.36 9.32
CA GLN A 73 -14.39 12.51 9.65
C GLN A 73 -15.26 11.62 8.77
N GLU A 74 -15.01 11.61 7.45
CA GLU A 74 -15.70 10.69 6.52
C GLU A 74 -15.53 9.21 6.92
N ALA A 75 -14.35 8.82 7.41
CA ALA A 75 -14.09 7.46 7.89
C ALA A 75 -14.87 7.13 9.18
N VAL A 76 -15.00 8.10 10.10
CA VAL A 76 -15.83 7.98 11.33
C VAL A 76 -17.31 7.89 10.98
N ASP A 77 -17.80 8.70 10.03
CA ASP A 77 -19.20 8.71 9.60
C ASP A 77 -19.58 7.39 8.91
N VAL A 78 -18.70 6.85 8.06
CA VAL A 78 -18.88 5.54 7.41
C VAL A 78 -18.80 4.39 8.42
N ALA A 79 -17.88 4.46 9.39
CA ALA A 79 -17.77 3.46 10.46
C ALA A 79 -18.89 3.56 11.52
N LYS A 80 -19.57 4.72 11.59
CA LYS A 80 -20.47 5.14 12.67
C LYS A 80 -19.84 5.00 14.06
N SER A 81 -18.53 5.24 14.13
CA SER A 81 -17.69 4.97 15.31
C SER A 81 -16.35 5.69 15.20
N THR A 82 -15.79 6.09 16.35
CA THR A 82 -14.39 6.52 16.46
C THR A 82 -13.38 5.36 16.49
N ASP A 83 -13.88 4.12 16.59
CA ASP A 83 -13.10 2.89 16.42
C ASP A 83 -13.13 2.43 14.96
N ILE A 84 -12.09 2.78 14.19
CA ILE A 84 -12.08 2.62 12.72
C ILE A 84 -11.14 1.49 12.24
N THR A 85 -11.36 1.07 10.98
CA THR A 85 -10.47 0.17 10.23
C THR A 85 -9.57 1.02 9.32
N VAL A 86 -8.28 0.70 9.25
CA VAL A 86 -7.31 1.38 8.36
C VAL A 86 -6.49 0.37 7.53
N SER A 87 -6.11 0.78 6.32
CA SER A 87 -5.15 0.06 5.48
C SER A 87 -3.80 0.76 5.52
N GLY A 88 -2.77 0.09 6.03
CA GLY A 88 -1.44 0.67 6.23
C GLY A 88 -0.34 0.00 5.43
N ASP A 89 0.56 0.81 4.91
CA ASP A 89 1.65 0.37 4.02
C ASP A 89 2.87 1.33 4.12
N GLY A 90 4.01 0.95 3.52
CA GLY A 90 5.28 1.67 3.66
C GLY A 90 6.14 1.65 2.40
N THR A 91 6.49 2.84 1.89
CA THR A 91 7.11 3.00 0.57
C THR A 91 8.44 3.76 0.62
N TRP A 92 9.49 3.18 0.02
CA TRP A 92 10.87 3.62 0.21
C TRP A 92 11.58 3.94 -1.11
N GLN A 93 12.46 4.95 -1.09
CA GLN A 93 13.37 5.18 -2.21
C GLN A 93 14.44 4.09 -2.22
N THR A 94 14.52 3.35 -3.31
CA THR A 94 15.46 2.26 -3.54
C THR A 94 16.39 2.62 -4.69
N ARG A 95 17.34 3.54 -4.43
CA ARG A 95 18.46 3.81 -5.31
C ARG A 95 19.75 3.66 -4.49
N ASP A 96 20.62 2.79 -4.98
CA ASP A 96 21.82 2.28 -4.29
C ASP A 96 21.45 1.54 -2.97
N PHE A 97 22.41 0.89 -2.30
CA PHE A 97 22.14 -0.04 -1.18
C PHE A 97 21.65 0.61 0.13
N SER A 98 21.13 1.85 0.09
CA SER A 98 20.64 2.57 1.26
C SER A 98 19.38 3.39 0.95
N SER A 99 18.23 2.99 1.50
CA SER A 99 17.03 3.83 1.47
C SER A 99 17.20 5.05 2.38
N LYS A 100 17.23 6.22 1.76
CA LYS A 100 17.47 7.52 2.41
C LYS A 100 16.19 8.20 2.87
N HIS A 101 15.12 8.11 2.05
CA HIS A 101 13.81 8.68 2.31
C HIS A 101 12.70 7.67 1.96
N GLY A 102 11.54 7.85 2.58
CA GLY A 102 10.29 7.16 2.26
C GLY A 102 9.17 7.61 3.19
N ALA A 103 7.99 7.02 3.05
CA ALA A 103 6.83 7.32 3.88
C ALA A 103 6.07 6.05 4.25
N ALA A 104 5.35 6.09 5.36
CA ALA A 104 4.28 5.14 5.63
C ALA A 104 2.96 5.90 5.77
N ASP A 105 1.88 5.28 5.33
CA ASP A 105 0.55 5.88 5.23
C ASP A 105 -0.52 5.00 5.87
N LEU A 106 -1.63 5.63 6.25
CA LEU A 106 -2.86 4.98 6.63
C LEU A 106 -4.00 5.53 5.77
N LEU A 107 -4.73 4.64 5.11
CA LEU A 107 -5.90 4.95 4.30
C LEU A 107 -7.18 4.44 4.97
N SER A 108 -8.29 5.16 4.75
CA SER A 108 -9.64 4.69 5.08
C SER A 108 -10.05 3.50 4.21
N THR A 109 -11.03 2.71 4.68
CA THR A 109 -11.41 1.43 4.04
C THR A 109 -12.83 1.44 3.47
N CYS A 110 -13.32 2.61 3.07
CA CYS A 110 -14.56 2.79 2.32
C CYS A 110 -14.35 2.47 0.82
N ASP A 111 -15.42 2.47 0.01
CA ASP A 111 -15.33 2.14 -1.42
C ASP A 111 -14.55 3.21 -2.25
N SER A 112 -14.26 4.38 -1.67
CA SER A 112 -13.33 5.39 -2.20
C SER A 112 -12.29 5.77 -1.12
N PRO A 113 -11.23 4.94 -0.93
CA PRO A 113 -10.20 5.18 0.08
C PRO A 113 -9.55 6.55 -0.03
N LYS A 114 -9.30 7.19 1.12
CA LYS A 114 -8.57 8.46 1.26
C LYS A 114 -7.45 8.32 2.28
N VAL A 115 -6.41 9.13 2.19
CA VAL A 115 -5.34 9.13 3.20
C VAL A 115 -5.86 9.80 4.47
N VAL A 116 -5.75 9.11 5.60
CA VAL A 116 -6.18 9.61 6.92
C VAL A 116 -5.02 9.94 7.85
N ASP A 117 -3.83 9.35 7.65
CA ASP A 117 -2.59 9.85 8.24
C ASP A 117 -1.35 9.48 7.39
N ILE A 118 -0.26 10.23 7.52
CA ILE A 118 1.02 9.95 6.86
C ILE A 118 2.21 10.31 7.76
N GLU A 119 3.24 9.48 7.76
CA GLU A 119 4.52 9.73 8.43
C GLU A 119 5.66 9.55 7.43
N THR A 120 6.33 10.65 7.07
CA THR A 120 7.54 10.64 6.24
C THR A 120 8.76 10.33 7.09
N CYS A 121 9.61 9.39 6.68
CA CYS A 121 10.85 9.03 7.37
C CYS A 121 12.09 9.22 6.51
N SER A 122 13.15 9.71 7.15
CA SER A 122 14.39 10.18 6.52
C SER A 122 15.59 9.80 7.38
N LYS A 123 16.53 9.06 6.77
CA LYS A 123 17.76 8.57 7.42
C LYS A 123 18.97 9.47 7.15
N THR A 124 18.84 10.47 6.28
CA THR A 124 19.91 11.40 5.90
C THR A 124 19.39 12.82 5.77
N CYS A 125 20.07 13.80 6.37
CA CYS A 125 19.92 15.20 6.01
C CYS A 125 21.11 15.65 5.15
N ASN A 126 20.84 16.30 4.02
CA ASN A 126 21.87 16.79 3.11
C ASN A 126 22.76 17.86 3.76
N VAL A 127 22.22 18.65 4.70
CA VAL A 127 23.00 19.62 5.49
C VAL A 127 23.98 18.92 6.42
N CYS A 128 23.56 17.88 7.16
CA CYS A 128 24.51 17.06 7.95
C CYS A 128 25.58 16.40 7.08
N ALA A 129 25.22 15.93 5.88
CA ALA A 129 26.16 15.28 4.97
C ALA A 129 27.23 16.26 4.44
N GLY A 130 26.82 17.46 4.01
CA GLY A 130 27.74 18.53 3.59
C GLY A 130 28.52 19.14 4.75
N ALA A 131 27.97 19.19 5.95
CA ALA A 131 28.71 19.57 7.15
C ALA A 131 29.83 18.56 7.42
N LYS A 132 29.56 17.25 7.32
CA LYS A 132 30.56 16.20 7.61
C LYS A 132 31.79 16.23 6.70
N SER A 133 31.72 16.75 5.47
CA SER A 133 32.92 16.93 4.64
C SER A 133 33.84 18.06 5.14
N LEU A 134 33.35 19.01 5.95
CA LEU A 134 34.22 20.00 6.61
C LEU A 134 35.20 19.33 7.58
N LEU A 135 34.79 18.25 8.25
CA LEU A 135 35.65 17.49 9.16
C LEU A 135 36.84 16.82 8.45
N GLN A 136 36.77 16.63 7.13
CA GLN A 136 37.87 16.08 6.33
C GLN A 136 38.99 17.10 6.08
N LEU A 137 38.75 18.39 6.32
CA LEU A 137 39.74 19.46 6.16
C LEU A 137 40.70 19.57 7.36
N GLY A 138 40.36 18.96 8.50
CA GLY A 138 41.22 18.91 9.70
C GLY A 138 41.43 20.23 10.47
N THR A 139 41.01 21.39 9.95
CA THR A 139 41.30 22.69 10.56
C THR A 139 40.32 23.08 11.69
N PRO A 140 40.73 23.93 12.66
CA PRO A 140 39.85 24.44 13.71
C PRO A 140 38.64 25.22 13.16
N GLU A 141 38.83 25.99 12.08
CA GLU A 141 37.77 26.81 11.46
C GLU A 141 36.75 25.92 10.75
N ALA A 142 37.21 24.85 10.08
CA ALA A 142 36.35 23.85 9.47
C ALA A 142 35.54 23.08 10.54
N ARG A 143 36.15 22.81 11.71
CA ARG A 143 35.47 22.21 12.85
C ARG A 143 34.42 23.15 13.47
N ALA A 144 34.77 24.40 13.75
CA ALA A 144 33.83 25.40 14.26
C ALA A 144 32.64 25.61 13.32
N LYS A 145 32.90 25.65 12.00
CA LYS A 145 31.87 25.73 10.96
C LYS A 145 30.99 24.48 10.90
N TYR A 146 31.56 23.28 11.13
CA TYR A 146 30.76 22.05 11.28
C TYR A 146 29.82 22.15 12.49
N ASP A 147 30.34 22.43 13.68
CA ASP A 147 29.53 22.45 14.90
C ASP A 147 28.43 23.55 14.82
N GLN A 148 28.77 24.75 14.34
CA GLN A 148 27.80 25.82 14.09
C GLN A 148 26.72 25.43 13.06
N THR A 149 27.10 24.70 12.00
CA THR A 149 26.13 24.21 11.00
C THR A 149 25.19 23.16 11.61
N ILE A 150 25.72 22.23 12.40
CA ILE A 150 24.91 21.19 13.06
C ILE A 150 23.94 21.80 14.07
N ILE A 151 24.37 22.79 14.87
CA ILE A 151 23.52 23.47 15.86
C ILE A 151 22.42 24.30 15.19
N ASN A 152 22.74 25.09 14.16
CA ASN A 152 21.83 26.11 13.62
C ASN A 152 20.86 25.58 12.54
N HIS A 153 21.07 24.39 11.98
CA HIS A 153 20.18 23.84 10.96
C HIS A 153 19.01 23.04 11.56
N ASN A 154 17.83 23.12 10.94
CA ASN A 154 16.76 22.16 11.19
C ASN A 154 17.11 20.83 10.50
N CYS A 155 17.26 19.76 11.28
CA CYS A 155 17.74 18.47 10.77
C CYS A 155 16.63 17.68 10.08
N GLY A 156 16.73 17.55 8.76
CA GLY A 156 15.83 16.72 7.94
C GLY A 156 16.00 15.20 8.11
N LYS A 157 16.59 14.73 9.21
CA LYS A 157 16.70 13.31 9.58
C LYS A 157 15.82 13.07 10.81
N ASN A 158 14.91 12.11 10.71
CA ASN A 158 13.95 11.76 11.76
C ASN A 158 13.81 10.24 11.97
N PHE A 159 14.79 9.47 11.47
CA PHE A 159 14.84 8.01 11.62
C PHE A 159 16.27 7.48 11.77
N ASP A 160 16.48 6.66 12.81
CA ASP A 160 17.80 6.13 13.21
C ASP A 160 17.88 4.59 13.19
N GLU A 161 16.76 3.89 13.37
CA GLU A 161 16.73 2.42 13.44
C GLU A 161 17.11 1.75 12.10
N PRO A 162 17.32 0.42 12.05
CA PRO A 162 17.46 -0.33 10.78
C PRO A 162 16.31 -0.06 9.82
N SER A 163 16.60 0.03 8.51
CA SER A 163 15.60 0.49 7.53
C SER A 163 14.36 -0.42 7.41
N GLY A 164 14.52 -1.72 7.73
CA GLY A 164 13.40 -2.67 7.85
C GLY A 164 12.49 -2.47 9.07
N ASN A 165 12.70 -1.43 9.89
CA ASN A 165 11.78 -0.99 10.93
C ASN A 165 10.93 0.22 10.49
N MET A 166 11.28 0.89 9.37
CA MET A 166 10.74 2.22 9.05
C MET A 166 9.22 2.24 8.90
N GLU A 167 8.63 1.25 8.23
CA GLU A 167 7.16 1.07 8.16
C GLU A 167 6.56 0.88 9.56
N ALA A 168 7.02 -0.14 10.28
CA ALA A 168 6.46 -0.54 11.58
C ALA A 168 6.49 0.59 12.62
N SER A 169 7.63 1.27 12.75
CA SER A 169 7.79 2.40 13.67
C SER A 169 7.01 3.64 13.21
N SER A 170 6.87 3.88 11.90
CA SER A 170 6.08 5.00 11.37
C SER A 170 4.58 4.79 11.58
N ILE A 171 4.09 3.57 11.33
CA ILE A 171 2.70 3.21 11.58
C ILE A 171 2.40 3.23 13.07
N LEU A 172 3.31 2.75 13.93
CA LEU A 172 3.17 2.88 15.38
C LEU A 172 3.09 4.36 15.84
N LYS A 173 3.87 5.29 15.25
CA LYS A 173 3.73 6.74 15.53
C LYS A 173 2.34 7.27 15.14
N MET A 174 1.81 6.86 13.99
CA MET A 174 0.47 7.27 13.53
C MET A 174 -0.64 6.71 14.43
N PHE A 175 -0.54 5.46 14.87
CA PHE A 175 -1.42 4.87 15.88
C PHE A 175 -1.35 5.63 17.21
N ARG A 176 -0.15 5.87 17.75
CA ARG A 176 0.06 6.58 19.02
C ARG A 176 -0.42 8.03 19.04
N ARG A 177 -0.58 8.68 17.88
CA ARG A 177 -1.08 10.07 17.79
C ARG A 177 -2.57 10.18 17.44
N SER A 178 -3.25 9.10 17.06
CA SER A 178 -4.61 9.17 16.49
C SER A 178 -5.64 9.75 17.46
N GLU A 179 -5.62 9.33 18.73
CA GLU A 179 -6.56 9.80 19.75
C GLU A 179 -6.40 11.31 19.99
N LYS A 180 -5.15 11.79 20.13
CA LYS A 180 -4.85 13.21 20.37
C LYS A 180 -5.02 14.10 19.12
N LYS A 181 -4.73 13.56 17.93
CA LYS A 181 -4.76 14.32 16.66
C LYS A 181 -6.17 14.41 16.06
N TYR A 182 -6.98 13.37 16.26
CA TYR A 182 -8.24 13.18 15.55
C TYR A 182 -9.41 12.65 16.40
N GLY A 183 -9.19 12.22 17.65
CA GLY A 183 -10.23 11.61 18.49
C GLY A 183 -10.62 10.16 18.13
N VAL A 184 -9.78 9.46 17.35
CA VAL A 184 -10.06 8.10 16.84
C VAL A 184 -9.04 7.06 17.30
N ARG A 185 -9.44 5.78 17.24
CA ARG A 185 -8.56 4.61 17.49
C ARG A 185 -8.64 3.65 16.30
N TYR A 186 -7.49 3.15 15.88
CA TYR A 186 -7.37 2.24 14.75
C TYR A 186 -7.48 0.78 15.24
N VAL A 187 -8.70 0.27 15.40
CA VAL A 187 -8.94 -1.04 16.05
C VAL A 187 -8.77 -2.24 15.12
N LYS A 188 -8.78 -2.03 13.79
CA LYS A 188 -8.50 -3.05 12.78
C LYS A 188 -7.46 -2.55 11.79
N TYR A 189 -6.43 -3.37 11.55
CA TYR A 189 -5.32 -3.06 10.67
C TYR A 189 -5.29 -4.03 9.48
N ILE A 190 -5.41 -3.50 8.26
CA ILE A 190 -5.08 -4.23 7.02
C ILE A 190 -3.64 -3.90 6.68
N GLY A 191 -2.87 -4.93 6.35
CA GLY A 191 -1.49 -4.79 5.87
C GLY A 191 -0.86 -6.15 5.61
N ASP A 192 0.35 -6.12 5.07
CA ASP A 192 0.92 -7.27 4.36
C ASP A 192 1.07 -8.56 5.18
N GLY A 193 1.05 -9.71 4.49
CA GLY A 193 0.76 -11.02 5.09
C GLY A 193 1.58 -11.39 6.34
N ASP A 194 2.87 -11.04 6.33
CA ASP A 194 3.82 -11.28 7.44
C ASP A 194 4.41 -9.96 7.99
N SER A 195 3.59 -8.92 8.05
CA SER A 195 4.02 -7.58 8.46
C SER A 195 4.54 -7.52 9.90
N LYS A 196 5.85 -7.23 10.03
CA LYS A 196 6.51 -6.83 11.28
C LYS A 196 5.73 -5.73 12.02
N THR A 197 5.11 -4.84 11.26
CA THR A 197 4.18 -3.79 11.72
C THR A 197 3.06 -4.33 12.59
N PHE A 198 2.35 -5.40 12.21
CA PHE A 198 1.29 -5.94 13.07
C PHE A 198 1.84 -6.53 14.37
N SER A 199 3.01 -7.19 14.32
CA SER A 199 3.67 -7.70 15.52
C SER A 199 4.10 -6.57 16.47
N VAL A 200 4.58 -5.45 15.93
CA VAL A 200 4.88 -4.23 16.71
C VAL A 200 3.59 -3.65 17.31
N LEU A 201 2.54 -3.45 16.53
CA LEU A 201 1.24 -2.95 17.01
C LEU A 201 0.62 -3.83 18.11
N LYS A 202 0.81 -5.16 18.04
CA LYS A 202 0.34 -6.12 19.06
C LYS A 202 1.16 -6.05 20.36
N THR A 203 2.46 -5.82 20.29
CA THR A 203 3.35 -5.76 21.47
C THR A 203 3.33 -4.39 22.15
N GLU A 204 3.28 -3.31 21.36
CA GLU A 204 3.40 -1.93 21.85
C GLU A 204 2.07 -1.33 22.34
N ILE A 205 0.96 -2.07 22.17
CA ILE A 205 -0.42 -1.81 22.65
C ILE A 205 -0.74 -0.30 22.68
N PRO A 206 -0.91 0.36 21.52
CA PRO A 206 -1.00 1.82 21.44
C PRO A 206 -2.28 2.39 22.05
N TYR A 207 -3.29 1.57 22.35
CA TYR A 207 -4.55 1.96 22.99
C TYR A 207 -4.84 1.08 24.21
N LYS A 208 -5.11 1.70 25.37
CA LYS A 208 -5.28 0.97 26.64
C LYS A 208 -6.49 0.02 26.58
N GLY A 209 -6.24 -1.27 26.77
CA GLY A 209 -7.29 -2.31 26.85
C GLY A 209 -7.84 -2.79 25.51
N ILE A 210 -7.30 -2.34 24.38
CA ILE A 210 -7.77 -2.72 23.04
C ILE A 210 -6.70 -3.56 22.33
N GLN A 211 -7.08 -4.75 21.85
CA GLN A 211 -6.25 -5.57 20.98
C GLN A 211 -6.61 -5.31 19.52
N ILE A 212 -5.64 -4.84 18.73
CA ILE A 212 -5.82 -4.56 17.30
C ILE A 212 -6.01 -5.87 16.53
N GLN A 213 -7.05 -5.94 15.71
CA GLN A 213 -7.32 -7.09 14.85
C GLN A 213 -6.55 -6.99 13.53
N LYS A 214 -5.80 -8.03 13.13
CA LYS A 214 -5.25 -8.13 11.77
C LYS A 214 -6.32 -8.56 10.78
N ILE A 215 -6.46 -7.77 9.72
CA ILE A 215 -7.13 -8.13 8.46
C ILE A 215 -6.03 -8.37 7.42
N GLU A 216 -6.23 -9.33 6.52
CA GLU A 216 -5.29 -9.62 5.41
C GLU A 216 -5.89 -9.14 4.08
N ASP A 217 -5.06 -8.57 3.20
CA ASP A 217 -5.45 -8.23 1.83
C ASP A 217 -5.88 -9.49 1.04
N ILE A 218 -6.99 -9.42 0.28
CA ILE A 218 -7.51 -10.56 -0.49
C ILE A 218 -6.46 -11.15 -1.42
N ASN A 219 -5.68 -10.31 -2.09
CA ASN A 219 -4.72 -10.73 -3.10
C ASN A 219 -3.54 -11.47 -2.45
N HIS A 220 -3.06 -11.00 -1.30
CA HIS A 220 -2.06 -11.67 -0.47
C HIS A 220 -2.58 -12.99 0.10
N PHE A 221 -3.81 -13.03 0.60
CA PHE A 221 -4.43 -14.28 1.06
C PHE A 221 -4.62 -15.30 -0.08
N GLY A 222 -4.99 -14.85 -1.28
CA GLY A 222 -5.01 -15.65 -2.50
C GLY A 222 -3.61 -16.15 -2.92
N LYS A 223 -2.59 -15.29 -2.84
CA LYS A 223 -1.18 -15.68 -3.07
C LYS A 223 -0.75 -16.78 -2.09
N ARG A 224 -1.23 -16.80 -0.84
CA ARG A 224 -0.95 -17.88 0.13
C ARG A 224 -1.49 -19.23 -0.32
N LEU A 225 -2.72 -19.32 -0.82
CA LEU A 225 -3.27 -20.57 -1.37
C LEU A 225 -2.45 -21.05 -2.58
N LYS A 226 -2.18 -20.17 -3.54
CA LYS A 226 -1.29 -20.46 -4.67
C LYS A 226 0.06 -21.01 -4.20
N ARG A 227 0.71 -20.33 -3.26
CA ARG A 227 2.04 -20.70 -2.77
C ARG A 227 2.05 -22.05 -2.05
N ALA A 228 1.02 -22.37 -1.27
CA ALA A 228 0.90 -23.69 -0.64
C ALA A 228 0.81 -24.81 -1.69
N LEU A 229 0.00 -24.61 -2.74
CA LEU A 229 -0.13 -25.56 -3.84
C LEU A 229 1.17 -25.68 -4.67
N GLU A 230 1.89 -24.59 -4.94
CA GLU A 230 3.22 -24.60 -5.57
C GLU A 230 4.25 -25.40 -4.75
N VAL A 231 4.25 -25.23 -3.43
CA VAL A 231 5.17 -25.95 -2.52
C VAL A 231 4.87 -27.45 -2.52
N ILE A 232 3.59 -27.83 -2.45
CA ILE A 232 3.17 -29.25 -2.53
C ILE A 232 3.53 -29.84 -3.91
N LYS A 233 3.23 -29.11 -5.00
CA LYS A 233 3.60 -29.51 -6.36
C LYS A 233 5.10 -29.74 -6.52
N ARG A 234 5.94 -28.85 -5.96
CA ARG A 234 7.40 -28.95 -6.02
C ARG A 234 7.92 -30.12 -5.18
N LYS A 235 7.43 -30.32 -3.96
CA LYS A 235 7.82 -31.44 -3.09
C LYS A 235 7.43 -32.80 -3.69
N CYS A 236 6.21 -32.95 -4.17
CA CYS A 236 5.69 -34.19 -4.77
C CYS A 236 5.96 -34.30 -6.28
N GLY A 237 6.82 -33.46 -6.86
CA GLY A 237 7.00 -33.34 -8.31
C GLY A 237 7.54 -34.60 -9.00
N LYS A 238 8.44 -35.32 -8.31
CA LYS A 238 9.02 -36.60 -8.75
C LYS A 238 8.34 -37.82 -8.11
N GLU A 239 7.51 -37.62 -7.08
CA GLU A 239 6.83 -38.67 -6.34
C GLU A 239 5.76 -39.34 -7.23
N LYS A 240 5.68 -40.68 -7.22
CA LYS A 240 4.53 -41.40 -7.76
C LYS A 240 3.42 -41.40 -6.70
N LEU A 241 2.27 -40.84 -7.04
CA LEU A 241 1.09 -40.88 -6.17
C LEU A 241 0.42 -42.27 -6.26
N SER A 242 -0.63 -42.50 -5.46
CA SER A 242 -1.36 -43.78 -5.40
C SER A 242 -2.03 -44.22 -6.72
N ASP A 243 -2.03 -43.37 -7.75
CA ASP A 243 -2.47 -43.71 -9.12
C ASP A 243 -1.30 -43.90 -10.12
N GLY A 244 -0.09 -44.16 -9.61
CA GLY A 244 1.12 -44.45 -10.40
C GLY A 244 1.69 -43.25 -11.18
N LYS A 245 1.12 -42.06 -11.00
CA LYS A 245 1.42 -40.83 -11.76
C LYS A 245 1.92 -39.73 -10.83
N THR A 246 2.72 -38.80 -11.36
CA THR A 246 3.24 -37.65 -10.59
C THR A 246 2.14 -36.64 -10.28
N ILE A 247 2.39 -35.63 -9.43
CA ILE A 247 1.35 -34.64 -9.06
C ILE A 247 0.98 -33.67 -10.19
N GLY A 248 1.91 -33.40 -11.12
CA GLY A 248 1.71 -32.53 -12.29
C GLY A 248 1.31 -33.27 -13.57
N GLY A 249 1.18 -32.53 -14.67
CA GLY A 249 0.87 -33.07 -16.01
C GLY A 249 -0.54 -32.73 -16.51
N LYS A 250 -0.88 -33.21 -17.72
CA LYS A 250 -2.19 -32.99 -18.37
C LYS A 250 -3.31 -33.59 -17.50
N GLY A 251 -4.34 -32.79 -17.21
CA GLY A 251 -5.46 -33.19 -16.34
C GLY A 251 -5.11 -33.31 -14.85
N ARG A 252 -3.99 -32.72 -14.39
CA ARG A 252 -3.50 -32.79 -12.99
C ARG A 252 -3.16 -31.38 -12.48
N LEU A 253 -2.30 -31.25 -11.46
CA LEU A 253 -1.99 -29.95 -10.84
C LEU A 253 -1.03 -29.10 -11.72
N THR A 254 -1.60 -28.48 -12.76
CA THR A 254 -0.90 -27.50 -13.61
C THR A 254 -0.84 -26.13 -12.95
N ASP A 255 0.10 -25.28 -13.38
CA ASP A 255 0.26 -23.90 -12.84
C ASP A 255 -0.93 -23.00 -13.22
N GLN A 256 -1.58 -23.32 -14.35
CA GLN A 256 -2.88 -22.77 -14.74
C GLN A 256 -3.98 -23.16 -13.74
N MET A 257 -4.02 -24.43 -13.30
CA MET A 257 -5.01 -24.88 -12.30
C MET A 257 -4.76 -24.26 -10.93
N ILE A 258 -3.49 -24.17 -10.48
CA ILE A 258 -3.12 -23.45 -9.26
C ILE A 258 -3.55 -21.98 -9.33
N THR A 259 -3.34 -21.32 -10.47
CA THR A 259 -3.73 -19.92 -10.67
C THR A 259 -5.26 -19.75 -10.75
N ARG A 260 -5.99 -20.72 -11.31
CA ARG A 260 -7.47 -20.75 -11.25
C ARG A 260 -7.98 -20.89 -9.82
N PHE A 261 -7.39 -21.76 -8.99
CA PHE A 261 -7.74 -21.84 -7.57
C PHE A 261 -7.53 -20.51 -6.83
N GLN A 262 -6.45 -19.76 -7.12
CA GLN A 262 -6.26 -18.42 -6.58
C GLN A 262 -7.37 -17.45 -7.01
N ILE A 263 -7.70 -17.42 -8.31
CA ILE A 263 -8.73 -16.51 -8.85
C ILE A 263 -10.09 -16.80 -8.22
N TYR A 264 -10.54 -18.06 -8.23
CA TYR A 264 -11.81 -18.46 -7.64
C TYR A 264 -11.87 -18.18 -6.14
N PHE A 265 -10.75 -18.28 -5.41
CA PHE A 265 -10.70 -17.97 -3.99
C PHE A 265 -10.86 -16.46 -3.73
N CYS A 266 -10.15 -15.63 -4.48
CA CYS A 266 -10.31 -14.17 -4.41
C CYS A 266 -11.73 -13.72 -4.79
N GLU A 267 -12.36 -14.38 -5.78
CA GLU A 267 -13.76 -14.15 -6.12
C GLU A 267 -14.73 -14.59 -5.01
N ALA A 268 -14.51 -15.77 -4.42
CA ALA A 268 -15.34 -16.28 -3.33
C ALA A 268 -15.32 -15.33 -2.12
N ILE A 269 -14.17 -14.73 -1.81
CA ILE A 269 -14.04 -13.69 -0.77
C ILE A 269 -14.83 -12.44 -1.16
N ARG A 270 -14.62 -11.89 -2.36
CA ARG A 270 -15.32 -10.66 -2.82
C ARG A 270 -16.83 -10.80 -2.87
N LYS A 271 -17.34 -11.94 -3.35
CA LYS A 271 -18.79 -12.25 -3.47
C LYS A 271 -19.47 -12.42 -2.10
N ASN A 272 -18.71 -12.77 -1.06
CA ASN A 272 -19.24 -13.04 0.29
C ASN A 272 -18.64 -12.12 1.36
N LYS A 273 -18.28 -10.88 0.99
CA LYS A 273 -17.46 -9.93 1.81
C LYS A 273 -18.09 -9.39 3.12
N ASN A 274 -19.09 -10.09 3.66
CA ASN A 274 -19.73 -9.86 4.97
C ASN A 274 -20.33 -11.14 5.59
N ASP A 275 -20.22 -12.32 4.95
CA ASP A 275 -20.90 -13.55 5.35
C ASP A 275 -19.93 -14.73 5.45
N LEU A 276 -19.52 -15.06 6.69
CA LEU A 276 -18.50 -16.08 6.95
C LEU A 276 -18.96 -17.49 6.56
N ASP A 277 -20.25 -17.77 6.61
CA ASP A 277 -20.79 -19.10 6.31
C ASP A 277 -20.98 -19.31 4.80
N LYS A 278 -21.45 -18.32 4.05
CA LYS A 278 -21.42 -18.36 2.58
C LYS A 278 -19.99 -18.33 2.04
N LEU A 279 -19.08 -17.58 2.67
CA LEU A 279 -17.65 -17.59 2.34
C LEU A 279 -17.03 -18.97 2.58
N TYR A 280 -17.27 -19.57 3.75
CA TYR A 280 -16.79 -20.92 4.06
C TYR A 280 -17.34 -21.97 3.08
N LYS A 281 -18.65 -21.97 2.79
CA LYS A 281 -19.26 -22.84 1.77
C LYS A 281 -18.61 -22.63 0.40
N SER A 282 -18.47 -21.38 -0.05
CA SER A 282 -17.85 -21.06 -1.35
C SER A 282 -16.39 -21.52 -1.45
N ALA A 283 -15.62 -21.38 -0.36
CA ALA A 283 -14.23 -21.84 -0.30
C ALA A 283 -14.11 -23.37 -0.31
N GLN A 284 -14.99 -24.06 0.43
CA GLN A 284 -15.09 -25.52 0.40
C GLN A 284 -15.51 -26.04 -1.00
N ALA A 285 -16.46 -25.36 -1.65
CA ALA A 285 -16.95 -25.73 -2.98
C ALA A 285 -15.81 -25.89 -4.00
N MET A 286 -14.80 -25.00 -3.98
CA MET A 286 -13.63 -25.09 -4.86
C MET A 286 -12.91 -26.44 -4.78
N TYR A 287 -12.78 -27.01 -3.58
CA TYR A 287 -12.14 -28.32 -3.37
C TYR A 287 -13.09 -29.46 -3.77
N TRP A 288 -14.30 -29.48 -3.21
CA TRP A 288 -15.22 -30.62 -3.35
C TRP A 288 -15.76 -30.78 -4.78
N HIS A 289 -16.00 -29.68 -5.49
CA HIS A 289 -16.34 -29.68 -6.91
C HIS A 289 -15.20 -30.28 -7.79
N LYS A 290 -13.93 -30.22 -7.35
CA LYS A 290 -12.78 -30.84 -8.04
C LYS A 290 -12.44 -32.25 -7.55
N PHE A 291 -12.92 -32.64 -6.38
CA PHE A 291 -12.86 -34.01 -5.83
C PHE A 291 -13.96 -34.93 -6.40
N SER A 292 -15.03 -34.34 -6.95
CA SER A 292 -16.19 -35.04 -7.51
C SER A 292 -15.87 -35.82 -8.80
N THR A 293 -16.51 -36.98 -8.94
CA THR A 293 -16.44 -37.86 -10.13
C THR A 293 -17.84 -38.27 -10.58
N ASN A 294 -17.97 -39.01 -11.69
CA ASN A 294 -19.25 -39.59 -12.15
C ASN A 294 -19.80 -40.71 -11.24
N SER A 295 -19.04 -41.16 -10.24
CA SER A 295 -19.43 -42.20 -9.27
C SER A 295 -19.46 -41.71 -7.82
N ASP A 296 -18.93 -40.51 -7.55
CA ASP A 296 -18.77 -39.95 -6.21
C ASP A 296 -19.00 -38.42 -6.25
N HIS A 297 -20.22 -38.00 -5.92
CA HIS A 297 -20.74 -36.65 -6.19
C HIS A 297 -20.67 -35.72 -4.97
N HIS A 298 -19.75 -34.75 -4.97
CA HIS A 298 -19.49 -33.82 -3.85
C HIS A 298 -19.78 -32.37 -4.21
N HIS A 299 -21.06 -32.10 -4.47
CA HIS A 299 -21.58 -30.78 -4.82
C HIS A 299 -22.41 -30.13 -3.69
N GLN A 300 -22.31 -30.64 -2.46
CA GLN A 300 -23.04 -30.18 -1.27
C GLN A 300 -22.71 -28.73 -0.83
N PHE A 301 -21.64 -28.16 -1.37
CA PHE A 301 -21.25 -26.75 -1.17
C PHE A 301 -21.41 -25.89 -2.43
N CYS A 302 -21.84 -26.48 -3.55
CA CYS A 302 -21.97 -25.78 -4.82
C CYS A 302 -23.31 -25.02 -4.91
N ASP A 303 -23.35 -24.03 -5.79
CA ASP A 303 -24.57 -23.29 -6.14
C ASP A 303 -25.02 -23.64 -7.56
N GLU A 304 -26.33 -23.67 -7.80
CA GLU A 304 -26.92 -24.01 -9.10
C GLU A 304 -26.55 -23.00 -10.19
N ALA A 305 -26.32 -21.73 -9.86
CA ALA A 305 -26.01 -20.68 -10.83
C ALA A 305 -24.71 -20.90 -11.62
N TRP A 306 -23.81 -21.77 -11.12
CA TRP A 306 -22.54 -22.09 -11.80
C TRP A 306 -22.21 -23.58 -11.86
N CYS A 307 -22.85 -24.44 -11.05
CA CYS A 307 -22.50 -25.85 -11.01
C CYS A 307 -23.33 -26.68 -12.01
N GLY A 308 -22.72 -26.99 -13.16
CA GLY A 308 -23.33 -27.79 -14.23
C GLY A 308 -23.87 -29.17 -13.79
N TYR A 309 -23.34 -29.77 -12.73
CA TYR A 309 -23.91 -30.99 -12.16
C TYR A 309 -25.28 -30.74 -11.49
N LEU A 310 -25.42 -29.65 -10.73
CA LEU A 310 -26.69 -29.29 -10.08
C LEU A 310 -27.73 -28.87 -11.13
N GLN A 311 -27.31 -28.11 -12.14
CA GLN A 311 -28.15 -27.75 -13.30
C GLN A 311 -28.64 -28.99 -14.05
N ALA A 312 -27.74 -29.93 -14.35
CA ALA A 312 -28.10 -31.19 -15.01
C ALA A 312 -29.03 -32.06 -14.14
N LYS A 313 -28.77 -32.17 -12.84
CA LYS A 313 -29.63 -32.89 -11.88
C LYS A 313 -31.05 -32.30 -11.85
N LYS A 314 -31.20 -30.98 -11.84
CA LYS A 314 -32.49 -30.29 -11.88
C LYS A 314 -33.23 -30.52 -13.20
N ASN A 315 -32.51 -30.50 -14.31
CA ASN A 315 -33.07 -30.69 -15.65
C ASN A 315 -33.19 -32.18 -16.05
N ASN A 316 -32.90 -33.12 -15.14
CA ASN A 316 -32.83 -34.56 -15.37
C ASN A 316 -31.92 -34.99 -16.55
N THR A 317 -30.87 -34.22 -16.85
CA THR A 317 -29.88 -34.52 -17.89
C THR A 317 -28.60 -35.16 -17.33
N ARG A 318 -27.82 -35.81 -18.20
CA ARG A 318 -26.54 -36.43 -17.82
C ARG A 318 -25.42 -35.40 -17.77
N TYR A 319 -24.63 -35.41 -16.69
CA TYR A 319 -23.42 -34.60 -16.53
C TYR A 319 -22.15 -35.48 -16.54
N ASN A 320 -21.05 -34.97 -17.10
CA ASN A 320 -19.75 -35.64 -17.09
C ASN A 320 -18.70 -34.77 -16.38
N HIS A 321 -18.11 -35.28 -15.31
CA HIS A 321 -17.06 -34.62 -14.54
C HIS A 321 -15.70 -34.63 -15.26
N THR A 322 -15.53 -35.40 -16.34
CA THR A 322 -14.33 -35.36 -17.19
C THR A 322 -14.50 -34.30 -18.27
N PRO A 323 -13.55 -33.35 -18.48
CA PRO A 323 -12.23 -33.20 -17.86
C PRO A 323 -12.18 -32.16 -16.72
N HIS A 324 -13.30 -31.87 -16.07
CA HIS A 324 -13.46 -30.78 -15.11
C HIS A 324 -12.92 -31.09 -13.70
N GLY A 325 -12.99 -32.34 -13.25
CA GLY A 325 -12.44 -32.82 -11.97
C GLY A 325 -10.92 -33.05 -12.00
N LEU A 326 -10.33 -33.36 -10.84
CA LEU A 326 -8.91 -33.70 -10.70
C LEU A 326 -8.74 -35.11 -10.11
N PRO A 327 -7.72 -35.89 -10.52
CA PRO A 327 -7.50 -37.24 -10.00
C PRO A 327 -7.38 -37.28 -8.48
N ARG A 328 -8.02 -38.26 -7.84
CA ARG A 328 -8.20 -38.24 -6.39
C ARG A 328 -6.88 -38.30 -5.61
N ALA A 329 -5.87 -38.97 -6.15
CA ALA A 329 -4.51 -38.97 -5.61
C ALA A 329 -3.89 -37.55 -5.53
N VAL A 330 -4.17 -36.69 -6.50
CA VAL A 330 -3.76 -35.27 -6.50
C VAL A 330 -4.56 -34.47 -5.47
N MET A 331 -5.89 -34.64 -5.45
CA MET A 331 -6.77 -33.93 -4.50
C MET A 331 -6.40 -34.24 -3.04
N ASN A 332 -6.13 -35.50 -2.71
CA ASN A 332 -5.69 -35.91 -1.38
C ASN A 332 -4.38 -35.22 -0.95
N LYS A 333 -3.40 -35.09 -1.86
CA LYS A 333 -2.12 -34.41 -1.58
C LYS A 333 -2.27 -32.90 -1.35
N ILE A 334 -3.26 -32.24 -1.97
CA ILE A 334 -3.50 -30.79 -1.79
C ILE A 334 -4.49 -30.44 -0.68
N LYS A 335 -5.28 -31.40 -0.19
CA LYS A 335 -6.29 -31.18 0.87
C LYS A 335 -5.76 -30.42 2.10
N PRO A 336 -4.57 -30.72 2.67
CA PRO A 336 -4.08 -29.98 3.85
C PRO A 336 -3.91 -28.47 3.63
N ALA A 337 -3.59 -28.03 2.41
CA ALA A 337 -3.51 -26.60 2.08
C ALA A 337 -4.90 -25.94 2.06
N PHE A 338 -5.91 -26.63 1.53
CA PHE A 338 -7.29 -26.16 1.56
C PHE A 338 -7.83 -26.13 3.00
N ASP A 339 -7.64 -27.19 3.79
CA ASP A 339 -8.15 -27.26 5.16
C ASP A 339 -7.56 -26.16 6.06
N SER A 340 -6.27 -25.86 5.92
CA SER A 340 -5.61 -24.79 6.67
C SER A 340 -6.11 -23.39 6.28
N ILE A 341 -6.18 -23.11 4.98
CA ILE A 341 -6.42 -21.75 4.44
C ILE A 341 -7.92 -21.44 4.32
N CYS A 342 -8.76 -22.44 4.04
CA CYS A 342 -10.22 -22.33 3.91
C CYS A 342 -10.96 -22.73 5.21
N SER A 343 -10.27 -22.80 6.35
CA SER A 343 -10.89 -22.91 7.67
C SER A 343 -11.62 -21.61 8.04
N LYS A 344 -12.71 -21.68 8.81
CA LYS A 344 -13.41 -20.48 9.31
C LYS A 344 -12.44 -19.50 10.00
N GLN A 345 -11.53 -20.01 10.85
CA GLN A 345 -10.52 -19.20 11.55
C GLN A 345 -9.61 -18.42 10.58
N SER A 346 -9.16 -19.04 9.49
CA SER A 346 -8.37 -18.34 8.47
C SER A 346 -9.22 -17.33 7.68
N LEU A 347 -10.46 -17.70 7.31
CA LEU A 347 -11.35 -16.87 6.50
C LEU A 347 -11.85 -15.60 7.22
N MET A 348 -11.97 -15.60 8.55
CA MET A 348 -12.32 -14.38 9.32
C MET A 348 -11.36 -13.20 9.04
N ARG A 349 -10.09 -13.48 8.72
CA ARG A 349 -9.08 -12.46 8.42
C ARG A 349 -9.29 -11.72 7.10
N VAL A 350 -10.10 -12.27 6.20
CA VAL A 350 -10.41 -11.66 4.89
C VAL A 350 -11.90 -11.35 4.72
N LEU A 351 -12.70 -11.52 5.79
CA LEU A 351 -14.16 -11.47 5.71
C LEU A 351 -14.68 -10.17 5.11
N ASN A 352 -14.08 -9.02 5.43
CA ASN A 352 -14.48 -7.70 4.93
C ASN A 352 -14.11 -7.44 3.45
N GLY A 353 -13.33 -8.33 2.82
CA GLY A 353 -12.90 -8.19 1.43
C GLY A 353 -11.97 -6.99 1.15
N SER A 354 -11.15 -6.58 2.13
CA SER A 354 -10.27 -5.40 2.04
C SER A 354 -9.03 -5.63 1.16
N THR A 355 -8.46 -4.55 0.59
CA THR A 355 -7.23 -4.60 -0.22
C THR A 355 -6.30 -3.40 -0.03
N GLN A 356 -4.99 -3.62 -0.20
CA GLN A 356 -3.93 -2.59 -0.17
C GLN A 356 -3.72 -1.89 -1.52
N ASN A 357 -4.48 -2.24 -2.56
CA ASN A 357 -4.37 -1.64 -3.90
C ASN A 357 -4.43 -0.09 -3.90
N ALA A 358 -5.11 0.50 -2.92
CA ALA A 358 -5.20 1.94 -2.75
C ALA A 358 -3.89 2.56 -2.22
N ASN A 359 -3.20 1.87 -1.30
CA ASN A 359 -1.88 2.28 -0.81
C ASN A 359 -0.85 2.26 -1.96
N GLU A 360 -0.81 1.18 -2.75
CA GLU A 360 0.04 1.07 -3.94
C GLU A 360 -0.22 2.19 -4.99
N ALA A 361 -1.50 2.54 -5.22
CA ALA A 361 -1.86 3.65 -6.10
C ALA A 361 -1.42 5.02 -5.53
N PHE A 362 -1.53 5.20 -4.21
CA PHE A 362 -1.02 6.37 -3.51
C PHE A 362 0.52 6.47 -3.58
N HIS A 363 1.23 5.35 -3.44
CA HIS A 363 2.68 5.28 -3.60
C HIS A 363 3.10 5.64 -5.02
N ALA A 364 2.41 5.12 -6.05
CA ALA A 364 2.67 5.45 -7.44
C ALA A 364 2.55 6.96 -7.71
N LEU A 365 1.62 7.65 -7.02
CA LEU A 365 1.48 9.10 -7.07
C LEU A 365 2.67 9.83 -6.41
N ILE A 366 3.10 9.41 -5.21
CA ILE A 366 4.33 9.93 -4.57
C ILE A 366 5.53 9.77 -5.50
N TRP A 367 5.70 8.60 -6.11
CA TRP A 367 6.83 8.29 -6.99
C TRP A 367 6.70 8.90 -8.40
N THR A 368 5.55 9.45 -8.76
CA THR A 368 5.40 10.33 -9.94
C THR A 368 5.93 11.73 -9.60
N MET A 369 5.61 12.26 -8.42
CA MET A 369 6.04 13.60 -7.98
C MET A 369 7.50 13.66 -7.51
N SER A 370 8.04 12.58 -6.96
CA SER A 370 9.45 12.45 -6.56
C SER A 370 10.08 11.15 -7.08
N PRO A 371 10.35 11.02 -8.40
CA PRO A 371 10.78 9.76 -9.01
C PRO A 371 12.00 9.09 -8.36
N LYS A 372 11.88 7.80 -8.01
CA LYS A 372 12.93 7.02 -7.30
C LYS A 372 14.31 7.11 -7.95
N HIS A 373 14.37 7.25 -9.28
CA HIS A 373 15.63 7.36 -10.02
C HIS A 373 16.33 8.74 -9.88
N LYS A 374 15.66 9.77 -9.35
CA LYS A 374 16.23 11.11 -9.11
C LYS A 374 16.61 11.26 -7.64
N ALA A 375 17.73 11.92 -7.35
CA ALA A 375 17.99 12.40 -6.00
C ALA A 375 16.93 13.44 -5.59
N ALA A 376 16.50 13.42 -4.34
CA ALA A 376 15.59 14.40 -3.75
C ALA A 376 16.20 14.95 -2.45
N SER A 377 15.77 16.14 -2.04
CA SER A 377 15.94 16.59 -0.67
C SER A 377 14.79 16.08 0.19
N ASP A 378 14.98 16.13 1.51
CA ASP A 378 13.92 16.06 2.51
C ASP A 378 12.76 17.01 2.18
N VAL A 379 13.05 18.26 1.81
CA VAL A 379 12.04 19.26 1.43
C VAL A 379 11.24 18.80 0.19
N THR A 380 11.91 18.39 -0.89
CA THR A 380 11.23 17.93 -2.11
C THR A 380 10.41 16.66 -1.86
N PHE A 381 10.94 15.70 -1.10
CA PHE A 381 10.24 14.45 -0.81
C PHE A 381 8.98 14.68 0.04
N ASN A 382 9.06 15.57 1.05
CA ASN A 382 7.90 15.96 1.84
C ASN A 382 6.85 16.69 0.99
N ILE A 383 7.26 17.61 0.09
CA ILE A 383 6.33 18.27 -0.84
C ILE A 383 5.58 17.24 -1.69
N ALA A 384 6.30 16.26 -2.26
CA ALA A 384 5.69 15.19 -3.05
C ALA A 384 4.69 14.35 -2.22
N CYS A 385 5.01 14.02 -0.97
CA CYS A 385 4.10 13.29 -0.08
C CYS A 385 2.82 14.10 0.22
N TYR A 386 2.94 15.36 0.63
CA TYR A 386 1.78 16.19 0.97
C TYR A 386 0.94 16.58 -0.25
N LEU A 387 1.55 16.79 -1.42
CA LEU A 387 0.81 16.97 -2.68
C LEU A 387 0.08 15.68 -3.09
N ALA A 388 0.72 14.50 -2.93
CA ALA A 388 0.06 13.23 -3.19
C ALA A 388 -1.16 13.02 -2.28
N VAL A 389 -1.09 13.36 -0.98
CA VAL A 389 -2.22 13.26 -0.03
C VAL A 389 -3.44 14.03 -0.53
N VAL A 390 -3.23 15.29 -0.92
CA VAL A 390 -4.30 16.17 -1.42
C VAL A 390 -4.82 15.72 -2.78
N VAL A 391 -3.94 15.33 -3.71
CA VAL A 391 -4.35 14.89 -5.06
C VAL A 391 -5.09 13.55 -5.02
N PHE A 392 -4.69 12.62 -4.14
CA PHE A 392 -5.35 11.32 -3.98
C PHE A 392 -6.72 11.45 -3.32
N SER A 393 -6.83 12.28 -2.26
CA SER A 393 -8.02 12.34 -1.41
C SER A 393 -9.04 13.40 -1.83
N ASP A 394 -8.57 14.52 -2.40
CA ASP A 394 -9.39 15.67 -2.79
C ASP A 394 -9.40 15.93 -4.32
N GLY A 395 -8.56 15.23 -5.10
CA GLY A 395 -8.38 15.42 -6.54
C GLY A 395 -7.59 16.69 -6.92
N TYR A 396 -7.01 16.72 -8.13
CA TYR A 396 -6.19 17.85 -8.62
C TYR A 396 -6.90 19.22 -8.57
N TYR A 397 -8.23 19.27 -8.76
CA TYR A 397 -8.99 20.51 -8.75
C TYR A 397 -9.02 21.21 -7.36
N SER A 398 -8.84 20.44 -6.28
CA SER A 398 -8.71 20.98 -4.93
C SER A 398 -7.47 21.86 -4.78
N LEU A 399 -6.33 21.47 -5.38
CA LEU A 399 -5.10 22.26 -5.37
C LEU A 399 -5.33 23.62 -6.02
N GLY A 400 -6.04 23.65 -7.15
CA GLY A 400 -6.45 24.90 -7.79
C GLY A 400 -7.20 25.81 -6.82
N LYS A 401 -8.27 25.31 -6.19
CA LYS A 401 -9.07 26.06 -5.20
C LYS A 401 -8.30 26.47 -3.94
N LYS A 402 -7.38 25.63 -3.44
CA LYS A 402 -6.56 25.89 -2.24
C LYS A 402 -5.45 26.91 -2.52
N TYR A 403 -4.81 26.87 -3.70
CA TYR A 403 -3.78 27.85 -4.12
C TYR A 403 -4.35 29.16 -4.68
N LEU A 404 -5.56 29.19 -5.26
CA LEU A 404 -6.17 30.42 -5.80
C LEU A 404 -6.73 31.37 -4.74
N LYS A 405 -6.74 30.99 -3.46
CA LYS A 405 -7.28 31.79 -2.35
C LYS A 405 -6.23 32.54 -1.53
N LYS A 406 -4.97 32.62 -2.02
CA LYS A 406 -3.84 33.38 -1.47
C LYS A 406 -2.87 33.78 -2.59
#